data_AF-A0A0G0UW91-F1
#
_entry.id   AF-A0A0G0UW91-F1
#
_cell.length_a   1.000
_cell.length_b   1.000
_cell.length_c   1.000
_cell.angle_alpha   90.00
_cell.angle_beta   90.00
_cell.angle_gamma   90.00
#
_symmetry.space_group_name_H-M   'P 1'
#
loop_
_entity.id
_entity.type
_entity.pdbx_description
1 polymer ?
#
loop_
_entity_poly.entity_id
_entity_poly.type
_entity_poly.pdbx_seq_one_letter_code
_entity_poly.pdbx_strand_id
1 'polypeptide(L)'
;MNIDWGQIINGSVTLVVGATAFVVYFLKKRDDRKNAASIIVSDLRRASKLIEELQKKKEINIESENVPLIIVDSWNNYKHLFIKKLDVDEFNEIDGYFGSCKTFDIFLSKNNVFVSLEQKSRVVMEVVGQYAMKAAEGLDGTPVALQRANEYFAKARNDFELIYGPDNTRFVGGDIRITLEKKLNELFTKQILSSVAFAKLKKLAKMK
;
A
#
# COMPACT_ATOMS: atom_id res chain seq x y z
N MET A 1 -32.59 -29.14 -62.94
CA MET A 1 -31.71 -28.22 -62.18
C MET A 1 -31.15 -29.03 -61.02
N ASN A 2 -29.92 -29.56 -61.15
CA ASN A 2 -29.31 -30.38 -60.11
C ASN A 2 -28.70 -29.45 -59.06
N ILE A 3 -29.26 -29.46 -57.86
CA ILE A 3 -28.73 -28.71 -56.73
C ILE A 3 -27.46 -29.44 -56.29
N ASP A 4 -26.30 -28.78 -56.42
CA ASP A 4 -25.03 -29.31 -55.96
C ASP A 4 -24.94 -29.16 -54.42
N TRP A 5 -25.48 -30.16 -53.72
CA TRP A 5 -25.52 -30.23 -52.27
C TRP A 5 -24.14 -30.13 -51.62
N GLY A 6 -23.06 -30.51 -52.33
CA GLY A 6 -21.69 -30.43 -51.83
C GLY A 6 -21.23 -28.99 -51.59
N GLN A 7 -21.59 -28.05 -52.47
CA GLN A 7 -21.24 -26.63 -52.29
C GLN A 7 -22.05 -25.97 -51.17
N ILE A 8 -23.34 -26.32 -51.05
CA ILE A 8 -24.23 -25.79 -50.00
C ILE A 8 -23.76 -26.25 -48.61
N ILE A 9 -23.34 -27.52 -48.48
CA ILE A 9 -22.83 -28.09 -47.23
C ILE A 9 -21.51 -27.39 -46.83
N ASN A 10 -20.57 -27.23 -47.77
CA ASN A 10 -19.29 -26.58 -47.47
C ASN A 10 -19.46 -25.12 -47.03
N GLY A 11 -20.32 -24.35 -47.71
CA GLY A 11 -20.64 -22.97 -47.30
C GLY A 11 -21.31 -22.90 -45.92
N SER A 12 -22.17 -23.86 -45.60
CA SER A 12 -22.85 -23.93 -44.30
C SER A 12 -21.89 -24.26 -43.16
N VAL A 13 -20.93 -25.17 -43.39
CA VAL A 13 -19.90 -25.52 -42.40
C VAL A 13 -19.02 -24.31 -42.05
N THR A 14 -18.57 -23.55 -43.05
CA THR A 14 -17.78 -22.33 -42.80
C THR A 14 -18.57 -21.28 -42.01
N LEU A 15 -19.87 -21.12 -42.30
CA LEU A 15 -20.74 -20.19 -41.58
C LEU A 15 -20.91 -20.62 -40.11
N VAL A 16 -21.10 -21.92 -39.85
CA VAL A 16 -21.19 -22.45 -38.48
C VAL A 16 -19.87 -22.25 -37.73
N VAL A 17 -18.73 -22.56 -38.33
CA VAL A 17 -17.41 -22.37 -37.69
C VAL A 17 -17.16 -20.89 -37.39
N GLY A 18 -17.49 -19.99 -38.33
CA GLY A 18 -17.41 -18.55 -38.12
C GLY A 18 -18.33 -18.05 -36.99
N ALA A 19 -19.56 -18.56 -36.91
CA ALA A 19 -20.50 -18.24 -35.85
C ALA A 19 -20.02 -18.77 -34.48
N THR A 20 -19.48 -20.00 -34.44
CA THR A 20 -18.89 -20.57 -33.22
C THR A 20 -17.69 -19.76 -32.74
N ALA A 21 -16.78 -19.37 -33.63
CA ALA A 21 -15.64 -18.52 -33.30
C ALA A 21 -16.09 -17.16 -32.73
N PHE A 22 -17.13 -16.57 -33.32
CA PHE A 22 -17.72 -15.32 -32.83
C PHE A 22 -18.34 -15.48 -31.44
N VAL A 23 -19.09 -16.56 -31.21
CA VAL A 23 -19.70 -16.88 -29.91
C VAL A 23 -18.63 -17.09 -28.84
N VAL A 24 -17.59 -17.87 -29.14
CA VAL A 24 -16.45 -18.12 -28.23
C VAL A 24 -15.71 -16.82 -27.90
N TYR A 25 -15.49 -15.95 -28.88
CA TYR A 25 -14.87 -14.64 -28.65
C TYR A 25 -15.71 -13.77 -27.70
N PHE A 26 -17.03 -13.77 -27.88
CA PHE A 26 -17.94 -12.99 -27.03
C PHE A 26 -18.00 -13.53 -25.59
N LEU A 27 -18.00 -14.86 -25.44
CA LEU A 27 -17.93 -15.56 -24.15
C LEU A 27 -16.61 -15.23 -23.44
N LYS A 28 -15.47 -15.35 -24.12
CA LYS A 28 -14.14 -15.04 -23.56
C LYS A 28 -14.07 -13.61 -23.03
N LYS A 29 -14.56 -12.64 -23.80
CA LYS A 29 -14.61 -11.23 -23.37
C LYS A 29 -15.54 -10.98 -22.18
N ARG A 30 -16.57 -11.82 -21.99
CA ARG A 30 -17.42 -11.76 -20.80
C ARG A 30 -16.70 -12.33 -19.57
N ASP A 31 -15.99 -13.44 -19.76
CA ASP A 31 -15.22 -14.09 -18.69
C ASP A 31 -14.02 -13.24 -18.25
N ASP A 32 -13.31 -12.61 -19.17
CA ASP A 32 -12.18 -11.70 -18.86
C ASP A 32 -12.64 -10.55 -17.96
N ARG A 33 -13.80 -9.97 -18.23
CA ARG A 33 -14.40 -8.90 -17.41
C ARG A 33 -14.81 -9.37 -16.04
N LYS A 34 -15.38 -10.58 -15.96
CA LYS A 34 -15.79 -11.19 -14.69
C LYS A 34 -14.57 -11.48 -13.81
N ASN A 35 -13.52 -12.05 -14.40
CA ASN A 35 -12.27 -12.35 -13.72
C ASN A 35 -11.62 -11.06 -13.19
N ALA A 36 -11.54 -10.02 -14.03
CA ALA A 36 -11.08 -8.69 -13.63
C ALA A 36 -11.88 -8.11 -12.46
N ALA A 37 -13.22 -8.19 -12.51
CA ALA A 37 -14.08 -7.69 -11.43
C ALA A 37 -13.84 -8.45 -10.13
N SER A 38 -13.65 -9.77 -10.21
CA SER A 38 -13.34 -10.62 -9.06
C SER A 38 -12.01 -10.24 -8.41
N ILE A 39 -10.97 -9.99 -9.22
CA ILE A 39 -9.66 -9.54 -8.74
C ILE A 39 -9.78 -8.20 -8.00
N ILE A 40 -10.42 -7.19 -8.63
CA ILE A 40 -10.60 -5.87 -8.01
C ILE A 40 -11.38 -5.96 -6.70
N VAL A 41 -12.45 -6.75 -6.65
CA VAL A 41 -13.25 -6.95 -5.42
C VAL A 41 -12.42 -7.62 -4.32
N SER A 42 -11.58 -8.58 -4.68
CA SER A 42 -10.67 -9.24 -3.74
C SER A 42 -9.67 -8.23 -3.16
N ASP A 43 -9.07 -7.39 -4.01
CA ASP A 43 -8.10 -6.38 -3.58
C ASP A 43 -8.74 -5.32 -2.68
N LEU A 44 -9.94 -4.82 -3.03
CA LEU A 44 -10.68 -3.88 -2.18
C LEU A 44 -10.98 -4.46 -0.80
N ARG A 45 -11.40 -5.73 -0.72
CA ARG A 45 -11.65 -6.41 0.56
C ARG A 45 -10.37 -6.57 1.38
N ARG A 46 -9.28 -6.94 0.71
CA ARG A 46 -7.99 -7.08 1.35
C ARG A 46 -7.51 -5.75 1.92
N ALA A 47 -7.52 -4.69 1.12
CA ALA A 47 -7.12 -3.35 1.54
C ALA A 47 -7.95 -2.88 2.72
N SER A 48 -9.28 -3.04 2.65
CA SER A 48 -10.18 -2.67 3.76
C SER A 48 -9.90 -3.47 5.04
N LYS A 49 -9.60 -4.77 4.93
CA LYS A 49 -9.27 -5.61 6.10
C LYS A 49 -7.94 -5.20 6.73
N LEU A 50 -6.93 -4.92 5.91
CA LEU A 50 -5.63 -4.43 6.38
C LEU A 50 -5.78 -3.08 7.09
N ILE A 51 -6.57 -2.15 6.53
CA ILE A 51 -6.86 -0.86 7.18
C ILE A 51 -7.53 -1.07 8.55
N GLU A 52 -8.50 -1.99 8.65
CA GLU A 52 -9.16 -2.30 9.93
C GLU A 52 -8.19 -2.92 10.95
N GLU A 53 -7.30 -3.82 10.50
CA GLU A 53 -6.26 -4.42 11.34
C GLU A 53 -5.25 -3.36 11.83
N LEU A 54 -4.85 -2.42 10.98
CA LEU A 54 -3.96 -1.30 11.34
C LEU A 54 -4.63 -0.35 12.33
N GLN A 55 -5.93 -0.06 12.17
CA GLN A 55 -6.66 0.83 13.09
C GLN A 55 -6.85 0.21 14.48
N LYS A 56 -7.01 -1.12 14.57
CA LYS A 56 -7.13 -1.83 15.85
C LYS A 56 -5.85 -1.79 16.67
N LYS A 57 -4.70 -1.54 16.05
CA LYS A 57 -3.44 -1.37 16.76
C LYS A 57 -3.37 0.04 17.34
N LYS A 58 -3.13 0.12 18.66
CA LYS A 58 -2.97 1.41 19.37
C LYS A 58 -1.75 2.20 18.88
N GLU A 59 -0.77 1.53 18.29
CA GLU A 59 0.43 2.16 17.72
C GLU A 59 0.74 1.51 16.37
N ILE A 60 0.79 2.34 15.32
CA ILE A 60 1.22 1.93 13.97
C ILE A 60 2.75 1.76 14.02
N ASN A 61 3.24 0.53 13.99
CA ASN A 61 4.67 0.26 13.87
C ASN A 61 5.03 0.10 12.38
N ILE A 62 5.42 1.22 11.77
CA ILE A 62 5.68 1.42 10.34
C ILE A 62 6.66 0.38 9.75
N GLU A 63 7.60 -0.12 10.54
CA GLU A 63 8.57 -1.13 10.07
C GLU A 63 7.99 -2.55 10.03
N SER A 64 7.21 -2.93 11.04
CA SER A 64 6.48 -4.22 11.05
C SER A 64 5.27 -4.23 10.12
N GLU A 65 4.81 -3.04 9.72
CA GLU A 65 3.59 -2.81 8.95
C GLU A 65 3.87 -2.34 7.53
N ASN A 66 5.09 -2.55 7.02
CA ASN A 66 5.44 -2.35 5.62
C ASN A 66 4.78 -3.38 4.67
N VAL A 67 3.55 -3.79 4.98
CA VAL A 67 2.69 -4.61 4.14
C VAL A 67 1.88 -3.64 3.28
N PRO A 68 2.15 -3.54 1.97
CA PRO A 68 1.41 -2.63 1.11
C PRO A 68 -0.07 -3.00 1.10
N LEU A 69 -0.94 -1.99 1.22
CA LEU A 69 -2.39 -2.13 1.10
C LEU A 69 -2.76 -2.65 -0.29
N ILE A 70 -2.04 -2.23 -1.32
CA ILE A 70 -2.19 -2.68 -2.70
C ILE A 70 -0.89 -3.36 -3.16
N ILE A 71 -0.93 -4.67 -3.36
CA ILE A 71 0.24 -5.43 -3.88
C ILE A 71 0.40 -5.25 -5.40
N VAL A 72 -0.72 -5.26 -6.12
CA VAL A 72 -0.76 -5.14 -7.57
C VAL A 72 -1.79 -4.07 -7.91
N ASP A 73 -1.45 -3.15 -8.81
CA ASP A 73 -2.35 -2.09 -9.30
C ASP A 73 -3.42 -2.67 -10.24
N SER A 74 -4.21 -3.60 -9.73
CA SER A 74 -5.27 -4.32 -10.45
C SER A 74 -6.31 -3.36 -11.00
N TRP A 75 -6.58 -2.26 -10.30
CA TRP A 75 -7.46 -1.22 -10.79
C TRP A 75 -6.91 -0.58 -12.06
N ASN A 76 -5.66 -0.11 -12.09
CA ASN A 76 -5.11 0.50 -13.29
C ASN A 76 -5.04 -0.50 -14.47
N ASN A 77 -4.78 -1.78 -14.20
CA ASN A 77 -4.72 -2.83 -15.22
C ASN A 77 -6.09 -3.10 -15.86
N TYR A 78 -7.17 -3.06 -15.07
CA TYR A 78 -8.48 -3.52 -15.53
C TYR A 78 -9.56 -2.42 -15.61
N LYS A 79 -9.31 -1.18 -15.17
CA LYS A 79 -10.32 -0.10 -15.16
C LYS A 79 -10.97 0.15 -16.51
N HIS A 80 -10.22 -0.03 -17.60
CA HIS A 80 -10.71 0.12 -18.98
C HIS A 80 -11.88 -0.82 -19.32
N LEU A 81 -11.99 -1.97 -18.64
CA LEU A 81 -13.07 -2.94 -18.81
C LEU A 81 -14.40 -2.46 -18.20
N PHE A 82 -14.35 -1.46 -17.30
CA PHE A 82 -15.49 -1.00 -16.50
C PHE A 82 -16.00 0.39 -16.90
N ILE A 83 -15.31 1.12 -17.78
CA ILE A 83 -15.70 2.47 -18.25
C ILE A 83 -17.15 2.51 -18.76
N LYS A 84 -17.64 1.43 -19.40
CA LYS A 84 -19.02 1.36 -19.93
C LYS A 84 -20.04 0.79 -18.93
N LYS A 85 -19.62 0.42 -17.72
CA LYS A 85 -20.45 -0.31 -16.74
C LYS A 85 -20.57 0.39 -15.39
N LEU A 86 -19.61 1.25 -15.07
CA LEU A 86 -19.66 2.16 -13.94
C LEU A 86 -20.03 3.55 -14.45
N ASP A 87 -20.78 4.28 -13.65
CA ASP A 87 -20.97 5.71 -13.88
C ASP A 87 -19.68 6.47 -13.58
N VAL A 88 -19.57 7.72 -14.04
CA VAL A 88 -18.40 8.58 -13.83
C VAL A 88 -18.10 8.74 -12.34
N ASP A 89 -19.14 8.96 -11.52
CA ASP A 89 -18.99 9.11 -10.07
C ASP A 89 -18.49 7.82 -9.41
N GLU A 90 -19.03 6.66 -9.81
CA GLU A 90 -18.65 5.36 -9.28
C GLU A 90 -17.22 4.97 -9.68
N PHE A 91 -16.84 5.33 -10.91
CA PHE A 91 -15.49 5.13 -11.41
C PHE A 91 -14.49 5.98 -10.61
N ASN A 92 -14.81 7.26 -10.40
CA ASN A 92 -13.99 8.18 -9.62
C ASN A 92 -13.90 7.78 -8.14
N GLU A 93 -14.95 7.19 -7.58
CA GLU A 93 -14.96 6.68 -6.21
C GLU A 93 -13.93 5.54 -6.02
N ILE A 94 -13.94 4.57 -6.93
CA ILE A 94 -12.98 3.45 -6.90
C ILE A 94 -11.57 3.96 -7.20
N ASP A 95 -11.40 4.80 -8.22
CA ASP A 95 -10.10 5.38 -8.59
C ASP A 95 -9.50 6.21 -7.44
N GLY A 96 -10.31 7.04 -6.80
CA GLY A 96 -9.93 7.81 -5.63
C GLY A 96 -9.55 6.95 -4.42
N TYR A 97 -10.23 5.82 -4.21
CA TYR A 97 -9.88 4.88 -3.15
C TYR A 97 -8.53 4.21 -3.41
N PHE A 98 -8.33 3.64 -4.61
CA PHE A 98 -7.05 3.03 -4.99
C PHE A 98 -5.90 4.04 -4.96
N GLY A 99 -6.13 5.28 -5.42
CA GLY A 99 -5.16 6.37 -5.33
C GLY A 99 -4.80 6.75 -3.88
N SER A 100 -5.79 6.75 -2.99
CA SER A 100 -5.58 7.02 -1.56
C SER A 100 -4.75 5.91 -0.91
N CYS A 101 -5.05 4.64 -1.18
CA CYS A 101 -4.25 3.50 -0.70
C CYS A 101 -2.81 3.52 -1.23
N LYS A 102 -2.61 3.81 -2.52
CA LYS A 102 -1.28 3.94 -3.11
C LYS A 102 -0.47 5.08 -2.49
N THR A 103 -1.12 6.21 -2.21
CA THR A 103 -0.48 7.34 -1.53
C THR A 103 -0.05 6.96 -0.12
N PHE A 104 -0.88 6.19 0.60
CA PHE A 104 -0.55 5.67 1.92
C PHE A 104 0.65 4.71 1.87
N ASP A 105 0.69 3.77 0.92
CA ASP A 105 1.81 2.84 0.73
C ASP A 105 3.13 3.57 0.38
N ILE A 106 3.07 4.60 -0.46
CA ILE A 106 4.22 5.46 -0.77
C ILE A 106 4.68 6.21 0.49
N PHE A 107 3.74 6.67 1.32
CA PHE A 107 4.08 7.38 2.55
C PHE A 107 4.72 6.43 3.57
N LEU A 108 4.19 5.23 3.76
CA LEU A 108 4.80 4.20 4.62
C LEU A 108 6.23 3.86 4.17
N SER A 109 6.41 3.57 2.87
CA SER A 109 7.71 3.16 2.32
C SER A 109 8.77 4.27 2.38
N LYS A 110 8.41 5.53 2.07
CA LYS A 110 9.36 6.66 2.12
C LYS A 110 9.74 7.03 3.56
N ASN A 111 8.79 6.95 4.50
CA ASN A 111 9.05 7.36 5.88
C ASN A 111 9.88 6.35 6.68
N ASN A 112 9.79 5.06 6.38
CA ASN A 112 10.65 4.04 7.00
C ASN A 112 12.15 4.33 6.80
N VAL A 113 12.53 4.85 5.63
CA VAL A 113 13.94 4.96 5.23
C VAL A 113 14.52 6.35 5.51
N PHE A 114 13.80 7.43 5.19
CA PHE A 114 14.41 8.77 5.13
C PHE A 114 14.29 9.58 6.42
N VAL A 115 13.11 9.53 7.06
CA VAL A 115 12.85 10.38 8.23
C VAL A 115 13.29 9.72 9.53
N SER A 116 13.31 8.39 9.58
CA SER A 116 13.98 7.67 10.66
C SER A 116 15.46 8.08 10.73
N LEU A 117 16.14 8.30 9.61
CA LEU A 117 17.55 8.70 9.59
C LEU A 117 17.77 10.15 10.06
N GLU A 118 16.98 11.11 9.57
CA GLU A 118 17.11 12.53 9.95
C GLU A 118 16.71 12.79 11.41
N GLN A 119 15.66 12.12 11.89
CA GLN A 119 15.26 12.31 13.28
C GLN A 119 16.12 11.51 14.25
N LYS A 120 16.57 10.30 13.86
CA LYS A 120 17.63 9.61 14.61
C LYS A 120 18.83 10.53 14.70
N SER A 121 19.33 11.10 13.59
CA SER A 121 20.50 11.99 13.62
C SER A 121 20.28 13.23 14.47
N ARG A 122 19.08 13.84 14.47
CA ARG A 122 18.76 14.97 15.35
C ARG A 122 18.82 14.59 16.83
N VAL A 123 18.17 13.49 17.22
CA VAL A 123 18.19 13.01 18.61
C VAL A 123 19.60 12.56 19.02
N VAL A 124 20.34 11.90 18.12
CA VAL A 124 21.76 11.56 18.33
C VAL A 124 22.55 12.84 18.64
N MET A 125 22.41 13.87 17.80
CA MET A 125 23.17 15.11 17.94
C MET A 125 22.79 15.88 19.20
N GLU A 126 21.50 15.88 19.60
CA GLU A 126 21.06 16.48 20.85
C GLU A 126 21.64 15.75 22.07
N VAL A 127 21.56 14.42 22.08
CA VAL A 127 22.07 13.58 23.16
C VAL A 127 23.59 13.70 23.26
N VAL A 128 24.30 13.60 22.14
CA VAL A 128 25.76 13.84 22.06
C VAL A 128 26.12 15.24 22.54
N GLY A 129 25.33 16.26 22.19
CA GLY A 129 25.50 17.63 22.67
C GLY A 129 25.35 17.75 24.18
N GLN A 130 24.32 17.14 24.78
CA GLN A 130 24.14 17.11 26.24
C GLN A 130 25.29 16.41 26.95
N TYR A 131 25.78 15.29 26.40
CA TYR A 131 26.94 14.58 26.94
C TYR A 131 28.22 15.42 26.82
N ALA A 132 28.42 16.10 25.70
CA ALA A 132 29.55 17.00 25.50
C ALA A 132 29.54 18.19 26.48
N MET A 133 28.37 18.78 26.74
CA MET A 133 28.22 19.87 27.72
C MET A 133 28.51 19.40 29.15
N LYS A 134 27.97 18.23 29.57
CA LYS A 134 28.24 17.67 30.90
C LYS A 134 29.70 17.26 31.10
N ALA A 135 30.36 16.76 30.05
CA ALA A 135 31.78 16.47 30.08
C ALA A 135 32.62 17.76 30.18
N ALA A 136 32.19 18.84 29.52
CA ALA A 136 32.85 20.15 29.56
C ALA A 136 32.75 20.83 30.94
N GLU A 137 31.62 20.70 31.64
CA GLU A 137 31.41 21.28 32.99
C GLU A 137 32.37 20.73 34.05
N GLY A 138 32.99 19.56 33.83
CA GLY A 138 33.94 18.92 34.75
C GLY A 138 35.41 19.00 34.35
N LEU A 139 35.75 19.68 33.24
CA LEU A 139 37.11 19.74 32.71
C LEU A 139 37.87 20.95 33.27
N ASP A 140 38.74 20.69 34.25
CA ASP A 140 39.74 21.64 34.78
C ASP A 140 41.09 21.57 34.02
N GLY A 141 41.14 20.80 32.92
CA GLY A 141 42.35 20.59 32.12
C GLY A 141 43.32 19.55 32.68
N THR A 142 43.00 18.91 33.81
CA THR A 142 43.86 17.88 34.39
C THR A 142 43.73 16.54 33.65
N PRO A 143 44.79 15.70 33.64
CA PRO A 143 44.73 14.37 33.03
C PRO A 143 43.62 13.48 33.61
N VAL A 144 43.30 13.67 34.89
CA VAL A 144 42.27 12.92 35.61
C VAL A 144 40.85 13.31 35.17
N ALA A 145 40.61 14.61 34.95
CA ALA A 145 39.33 15.09 34.42
C ALA A 145 39.09 14.60 32.97
N LEU A 146 40.16 14.56 32.16
CA LEU A 146 40.13 14.03 30.80
C LEU A 146 39.80 12.54 30.76
N GLN A 147 40.34 11.77 31.73
CA GLN A 147 40.06 10.35 31.86
C GLN A 147 38.60 10.08 32.27
N ARG A 148 38.05 10.84 33.24
CA ARG A 148 36.63 10.73 33.62
C ARG A 148 35.68 11.12 32.49
N ALA A 149 36.02 12.15 31.72
CA ALA A 149 35.24 12.55 30.55
C ALA A 149 35.17 11.40 29.53
N ASN A 150 36.31 10.77 29.22
CA ASN A 150 36.35 9.62 28.31
C ASN A 150 35.53 8.42 28.81
N GLU A 151 35.58 8.10 30.11
CA GLU A 151 34.75 7.04 30.70
C GLU A 151 33.24 7.38 30.59
N TYR A 152 32.88 8.64 30.82
CA TYR A 152 31.51 9.11 30.69
C TYR A 152 31.02 9.02 29.24
N PHE A 153 31.85 9.41 28.27
CA PHE A 153 31.55 9.26 26.83
C PHE A 153 31.42 7.79 26.42
N ALA A 154 32.29 6.90 26.91
CA ALA A 154 32.20 5.47 26.62
C ALA A 154 30.91 4.84 27.16
N LYS A 155 30.48 5.24 28.36
CA LYS A 155 29.21 4.80 28.95
C LYS A 155 28.01 5.36 28.19
N ALA A 156 28.02 6.67 27.92
CA ALA A 156 26.99 7.35 27.13
C ALA A 156 26.81 6.73 25.74
N ARG A 157 27.93 6.37 25.09
CA ARG A 157 27.92 5.68 23.80
C ARG A 157 27.27 4.30 23.89
N ASN A 158 27.58 3.51 24.92
CA ASN A 158 26.95 2.21 25.12
C ASN A 158 25.44 2.33 25.39
N ASP A 159 25.03 3.26 26.24
CA ASP A 159 23.61 3.52 26.52
C ASP A 159 22.89 3.99 25.25
N PHE A 160 23.56 4.83 24.44
CA PHE A 160 23.06 5.29 23.16
C PHE A 160 22.91 4.16 22.15
N GLU A 161 23.92 3.30 21.97
CA GLU A 161 23.86 2.13 21.08
C GLU A 161 22.78 1.13 21.53
N LEU A 162 22.50 1.00 22.83
CA LEU A 162 21.43 0.15 23.34
C LEU A 162 20.03 0.67 22.99
N ILE A 163 19.84 2.00 22.98
CA ILE A 163 18.54 2.64 22.74
C ILE A 163 18.31 2.94 21.25
N TYR A 164 19.37 3.30 20.52
CA TYR A 164 19.32 3.84 19.16
C TYR A 164 20.23 3.11 18.16
N GLY A 165 20.79 1.96 18.56
CA GLY A 165 21.65 1.15 17.70
C GLY A 165 20.95 0.69 16.41
N PRO A 166 21.72 0.20 15.43
CA PRO A 166 21.21 -0.23 14.12
C PRO A 166 20.08 -1.26 14.22
N ASP A 167 20.06 -2.06 15.30
CA ASP A 167 19.07 -3.10 15.55
C ASP A 167 17.85 -2.61 16.37
N ASN A 168 17.89 -1.41 16.97
CA ASN A 168 16.81 -0.88 17.80
C ASN A 168 16.07 0.23 17.06
N THR A 169 15.02 -0.18 16.34
CA THR A 169 14.48 0.55 15.21
C THR A 169 13.25 1.42 15.53
N ARG A 170 12.95 1.65 16.81
CA ARG A 170 11.68 2.24 17.27
C ARG A 170 11.46 3.73 16.99
N PHE A 171 12.36 4.41 16.28
CA PHE A 171 12.23 5.86 16.12
C PHE A 171 11.44 6.23 14.86
N VAL A 172 10.17 6.56 15.08
CA VAL A 172 9.29 7.27 14.15
C VAL A 172 8.91 8.59 14.81
N GLY A 173 9.17 9.72 14.17
CA GLY A 173 8.78 11.02 14.72
C GLY A 173 7.27 11.16 14.88
N GLY A 174 6.86 11.83 15.95
CA GLY A 174 5.45 12.06 16.28
C GLY A 174 4.64 12.64 15.14
N ASP A 175 5.20 13.59 14.37
CA ASP A 175 4.51 14.22 13.24
C ASP A 175 4.14 13.25 12.12
N ILE A 176 5.00 12.25 11.86
CA ILE A 176 4.74 11.23 10.84
C ILE A 176 3.66 10.28 11.32
N ARG A 177 3.74 9.86 12.59
CA ARG A 177 2.75 8.99 13.20
C ARG A 177 1.37 9.62 13.14
N ILE A 178 1.25 10.89 13.56
CA ILE A 178 -0.01 11.64 13.51
C ILE A 178 -0.51 11.76 12.06
N THR A 179 0.39 12.01 11.10
CA THR A 179 0.01 12.11 9.67
C THR A 179 -0.45 10.77 9.10
N LEU A 180 0.18 9.66 9.48
CA LEU A 180 -0.21 8.30 9.10
C LEU A 180 -1.56 7.92 9.70
N GLU A 181 -1.75 8.15 10.99
CA GLU A 181 -3.01 7.89 11.69
C GLU A 181 -4.15 8.71 11.07
N LYS A 182 -3.90 9.98 10.72
CA LYS A 182 -4.87 10.82 10.01
C LYS A 182 -5.25 10.24 8.65
N LYS A 183 -4.26 9.89 7.81
CA LYS A 183 -4.49 9.30 6.48
C LYS A 183 -5.18 7.94 6.57
N LEU A 184 -4.84 7.13 7.57
CA LEU A 184 -5.48 5.84 7.83
C LEU A 184 -6.95 6.02 8.23
N ASN A 185 -7.25 6.99 9.10
CA ASN A 185 -8.62 7.32 9.47
C ASN A 185 -9.43 7.82 8.27
N GLU A 186 -8.86 8.69 7.42
CA GLU A 186 -9.52 9.12 6.18
C GLU A 186 -9.87 7.94 5.26
N LEU A 187 -8.99 6.95 5.14
CA LEU A 187 -9.22 5.72 4.38
C LEU A 187 -10.31 4.84 5.00
N PHE A 188 -10.32 4.71 6.32
CA PHE A 188 -11.34 3.94 7.05
C PHE A 188 -12.72 4.58 6.91
N THR A 189 -12.83 5.90 7.08
CA THR A 189 -14.10 6.64 6.97
C THR A 189 -14.73 6.54 5.59
N LYS A 190 -13.93 6.45 4.52
CA LYS A 190 -14.46 6.30 3.15
C LYS A 190 -15.23 4.99 2.93
N GLN A 191 -15.11 4.00 3.83
CA GLN A 191 -15.88 2.74 3.87
C GLN A 191 -16.27 2.18 2.49
N ILE A 192 -15.32 2.02 1.57
CA ILE A 192 -15.58 1.68 0.15
C ILE A 192 -16.45 0.42 -0.03
N LEU A 193 -16.44 -0.52 0.93
CA LEU A 193 -17.22 -1.74 0.89
C LEU A 193 -18.75 -1.53 1.03
N SER A 194 -19.19 -0.38 1.54
CA SER A 194 -20.61 0.00 1.58
C SER A 194 -21.05 0.83 0.37
N SER A 195 -20.11 1.23 -0.51
CA SER A 195 -20.41 2.03 -1.69
C SER A 195 -21.26 1.31 -2.74
N VAL A 196 -22.01 2.11 -3.50
CA VAL A 196 -22.77 1.64 -4.66
C VAL A 196 -21.83 1.10 -5.75
N ALA A 197 -20.68 1.74 -5.93
CA ALA A 197 -19.63 1.32 -6.86
C ALA A 197 -19.13 -0.11 -6.56
N PHE A 198 -18.84 -0.41 -5.29
CA PHE A 198 -18.45 -1.75 -4.86
C PHE A 198 -19.56 -2.78 -5.05
N ALA A 199 -20.81 -2.42 -4.75
CA ALA A 199 -21.96 -3.30 -4.94
C ALA A 199 -22.14 -3.68 -6.43
N LYS A 200 -21.94 -2.72 -7.35
CA LYS A 200 -21.97 -2.98 -8.80
C LYS A 200 -20.81 -3.88 -9.24
N LEU A 201 -19.58 -3.62 -8.81
CA LEU A 201 -18.43 -4.50 -9.10
C LEU A 201 -18.66 -5.93 -8.60
N LYS A 202 -19.20 -6.08 -7.38
CA LYS A 202 -19.55 -7.39 -6.80
C LYS A 202 -20.62 -8.11 -7.62
N LYS A 203 -21.58 -7.38 -8.19
CA LYS A 203 -22.58 -7.94 -9.11
C LYS A 203 -21.95 -8.39 -10.43
N LEU A 204 -21.03 -7.60 -10.99
CA LEU A 204 -20.27 -7.95 -12.20
C LEU A 204 -19.41 -9.20 -12.00
N ALA A 205 -18.77 -9.35 -10.83
CA ALA A 205 -17.98 -10.53 -10.48
C ALA A 205 -18.82 -11.82 -10.36
N LYS A 206 -20.11 -11.69 -9.99
CA LYS A 206 -21.03 -12.83 -9.79
C LYS A 206 -21.86 -13.19 -11.02
N MET A 207 -21.67 -12.50 -12.15
CA MET A 207 -22.47 -12.77 -13.35
C MET A 207 -22.19 -14.21 -13.86
N LYS A 208 -23.26 -14.97 -14.09
CA LYS A 208 -23.23 -16.30 -14.74
C LYS A 208 -23.20 -16.14 -16.25
#